data_AF-A0A7S1G1Q2-F1
#
_entry.id   AF-A0A7S1G1Q2-F1
#
_cell.length_a   1.000
_cell.length_b   1.000
_cell.length_c   1.000
_cell.angle_alpha   90.00
_cell.angle_beta   90.00
_cell.angle_gamma   90.00
#
_symmetry.space_group_name_H-M   'P 1'
#
loop_
_entity.id
_entity.type
_entity.pdbx_description
1 polymer ?
#
loop_
_entity_poly.entity_id
_entity_poly.type
_entity_poly.pdbx_seq_one_letter_code
_entity_poly.pdbx_strand_id
1 'polypeptide(L)'
;AGRAASALIVALQHDGSAAAQATELGAVAPLVALLDVGSVADPSDVSDAAGALGMIAYGSQAGAAEAFEAGGLRPLLALLTTGCPGGRSIGDVETDGICRNNAAGALIAVCRGNAEHSAAADRKSTRLTPVT
;
A
#
# COMPACT_ATOMS: atom_id res chain seq x y z
N ALA A 1 4.28 9.76 12.85
CA ALA A 1 3.03 9.12 12.38
C ALA A 1 3.19 7.60 12.26
N GLY A 2 4.42 7.08 12.19
CA GLY A 2 4.66 5.65 12.00
C GLY A 2 4.23 4.76 13.15
N ARG A 3 4.16 5.23 14.41
CA ARG A 3 3.54 4.42 15.49
C ARG A 3 2.11 3.99 15.17
N ALA A 4 1.37 4.76 14.36
CA ALA A 4 0.04 4.38 13.88
C ALA A 4 0.12 3.31 12.77
N ALA A 5 1.10 3.41 11.85
CA ALA A 5 1.31 2.41 10.81
C ALA A 5 1.76 1.06 11.40
N SER A 6 2.69 1.05 12.37
CA SER A 6 3.13 -0.19 13.03
C SER A 6 1.98 -0.86 13.80
N ALA A 7 1.15 -0.09 14.51
CA ALA A 7 -0.02 -0.63 15.21
C ALA A 7 -1.05 -1.20 14.22
N LEU A 8 -1.22 -0.56 13.07
CA LEU A 8 -2.09 -1.04 12.00
C LEU A 8 -1.57 -2.35 11.40
N ILE A 9 -0.25 -2.50 11.22
CA ILE A 9 0.36 -3.76 10.79
C ILE A 9 -0.02 -4.89 11.73
N VAL A 10 0.13 -4.70 13.04
CA VAL A 10 -0.21 -5.72 14.04
C VAL A 10 -1.70 -6.10 13.96
N ALA A 11 -2.60 -5.12 13.79
CA ALA A 11 -4.02 -5.39 13.64
C ALA A 11 -4.33 -6.20 12.36
N LEU A 12 -3.70 -5.85 11.24
CA LEU A 12 -3.88 -6.52 9.94
C LEU A 12 -3.37 -7.96 9.94
N GLN A 13 -2.37 -8.28 10.75
CA GLN A 13 -1.84 -9.65 10.87
C GLN A 13 -2.78 -10.60 11.62
N HIS A 14 -3.59 -10.07 12.53
CA HIS A 14 -4.46 -10.88 13.39
C HIS A 14 -5.92 -10.91 12.94
N ASP A 15 -6.34 -9.97 12.09
CA ASP A 15 -7.73 -9.83 11.68
C ASP A 15 -7.86 -9.56 10.16
N GLY A 16 -8.42 -10.53 9.44
CA GLY A 16 -8.66 -10.40 7.99
C GLY A 16 -9.68 -9.32 7.63
N SER A 17 -10.54 -8.89 8.57
CA SER A 17 -11.48 -7.80 8.37
C SER A 17 -10.86 -6.42 8.61
N ALA A 18 -9.71 -6.35 9.29
CA ALA A 18 -9.05 -5.08 9.61
C ALA A 18 -8.64 -4.30 8.35
N ALA A 19 -8.34 -4.98 7.24
CA ALA A 19 -8.01 -4.32 5.98
C ALA A 19 -9.20 -3.53 5.41
N ALA A 20 -10.41 -4.12 5.44
CA ALA A 20 -11.62 -3.45 5.00
C ALA A 20 -11.98 -2.28 5.94
N GLN A 21 -11.92 -2.51 7.25
CA GLN A 21 -12.19 -1.46 8.24
C GLN A 21 -11.19 -0.29 8.13
N ALA A 22 -9.90 -0.58 7.95
CA ALA A 22 -8.88 0.46 7.76
C ALA A 22 -9.12 1.27 6.49
N THR A 23 -9.58 0.61 5.41
CA THR A 23 -9.99 1.29 4.18
C THR A 23 -11.17 2.22 4.47
N GLU A 24 -12.23 1.74 5.12
CA GLU A 24 -13.42 2.53 5.45
C GLU A 24 -13.12 3.72 6.38
N LEU A 25 -12.13 3.56 7.27
CA LEU A 25 -11.65 4.62 8.16
C LEU A 25 -10.72 5.62 7.46
N GLY A 26 -10.46 5.46 6.17
CA GLY A 26 -9.63 6.37 5.38
C GLY A 26 -8.14 6.28 5.69
N ALA A 27 -7.65 5.10 6.08
CA ALA A 27 -6.23 4.89 6.40
C ALA A 27 -5.31 4.95 5.16
N VAL A 28 -5.84 4.72 3.95
CA VAL A 28 -5.04 4.60 2.73
C VAL A 28 -4.38 5.93 2.34
N ALA A 29 -5.14 7.01 2.25
CA ALA A 29 -4.63 8.34 1.90
C ALA A 29 -3.44 8.83 2.78
N PRO A 30 -3.50 8.78 4.13
CA PRO A 30 -2.38 9.19 4.96
C PRO A 30 -1.17 8.26 4.85
N LEU A 31 -1.38 6.96 4.59
CA LEU A 31 -0.28 6.04 4.31
C LEU A 31 0.43 6.41 3.00
N VAL A 32 -0.31 6.70 1.94
CA VAL A 32 0.27 7.15 0.66
C VAL A 32 1.04 8.46 0.82
N ALA A 33 0.53 9.40 1.61
CA ALA A 33 1.24 10.65 1.92
C ALA A 33 2.54 10.43 2.70
N LEU A 34 2.59 9.42 3.58
CA LEU A 34 3.82 9.07 4.32
C LEU A 34 4.89 8.44 3.43
N LEU A 35 4.50 7.81 2.31
CA LEU A 35 5.45 7.20 1.37
C LEU A 35 6.11 8.22 0.44
N ASP A 36 5.62 9.45 0.40
CA ASP A 36 6.24 10.49 -0.40
C ASP A 36 7.68 10.72 0.10
N VAL A 37 8.65 10.42 -0.76
CA VAL A 37 10.10 10.48 -0.46
C VAL A 37 10.55 11.93 -0.19
N GLY A 38 9.71 12.93 -0.51
CA GLY A 38 9.88 14.32 -0.10
C GLY A 38 9.45 14.63 1.35
N SER A 39 8.85 13.67 2.06
CA SER A 39 8.41 13.79 3.44
C SER A 39 9.59 13.77 4.41
N VAL A 40 9.50 14.55 5.48
CA VAL A 40 10.47 14.56 6.61
C VAL A 40 10.34 13.32 7.50
N ALA A 41 9.72 12.25 6.99
CA ALA A 41 9.40 11.05 7.71
C ALA A 41 10.64 10.19 7.98
N ASP A 42 10.70 9.61 9.17
CA ASP A 42 11.74 8.64 9.53
C ASP A 42 11.69 7.42 8.58
N PRO A 43 12.83 6.82 8.23
CA PRO A 43 12.89 5.64 7.37
C PRO A 43 12.02 4.47 7.89
N SER A 44 11.91 4.30 9.21
CA SER A 44 11.03 3.30 9.81
C SER A 44 9.54 3.61 9.59
N ASP A 45 9.13 4.88 9.66
CA ASP A 45 7.75 5.31 9.41
C ASP A 45 7.36 5.02 7.94
N VAL A 46 8.29 5.26 7.01
CA VAL A 46 8.11 4.99 5.58
C VAL A 46 8.03 3.48 5.31
N SER A 47 8.90 2.68 5.94
CA SER A 47 8.87 1.22 5.86
C SER A 47 7.55 0.64 6.35
N ASP A 48 7.08 1.08 7.51
CA ASP A 48 5.83 0.63 8.12
C ASP A 48 4.63 1.08 7.29
N ALA A 49 4.66 2.29 6.72
CA ALA A 49 3.61 2.75 5.83
C ALA A 49 3.50 1.87 4.58
N ALA A 50 4.62 1.44 4.00
CA ALA A 50 4.63 0.58 2.83
C ALA A 50 4.09 -0.81 3.17
N GLY A 51 4.49 -1.36 4.32
CA GLY A 51 4.01 -2.65 4.81
C GLY A 51 2.50 -2.63 5.11
N ALA A 52 2.03 -1.60 5.81
CA ALA A 52 0.61 -1.42 6.11
C ALA A 52 -0.24 -1.27 4.84
N LEU A 53 0.21 -0.44 3.89
CA LEU A 53 -0.48 -0.25 2.62
C LEU A 53 -0.55 -1.54 1.81
N GLY A 54 0.53 -2.33 1.79
CA GLY A 54 0.55 -3.62 1.12
C GLY A 54 -0.41 -4.63 1.74
N MET A 55 -0.51 -4.67 3.06
CA MET A 55 -1.48 -5.54 3.75
C MET A 55 -2.93 -5.10 3.55
N ILE A 56 -3.21 -3.79 3.55
CA ILE A 56 -4.54 -3.26 3.20
C ILE A 56 -4.90 -3.66 1.77
N ALA A 57 -4.01 -3.43 0.80
CA ALA A 57 -4.27 -3.77 -0.60
C ALA A 57 -4.43 -5.28 -0.82
N TYR A 58 -3.71 -6.11 -0.05
CA TYR A 58 -3.86 -7.56 -0.12
C TYR A 58 -5.16 -8.06 0.50
N GLY A 59 -5.57 -7.50 1.64
CA GLY A 59 -6.76 -7.92 2.38
C GLY A 59 -8.06 -7.24 1.95
N SER A 60 -7.99 -6.14 1.19
CA SER A 60 -9.13 -5.33 0.78
C SER A 60 -8.98 -4.85 -0.66
N GLN A 61 -9.88 -5.32 -1.52
CA GLN A 61 -9.92 -4.88 -2.91
C GLN A 61 -10.29 -3.39 -3.04
N ALA A 62 -11.15 -2.89 -2.15
CA ALA A 62 -11.43 -1.46 -2.05
C ALA A 62 -10.17 -0.67 -1.65
N GLY A 63 -9.38 -1.21 -0.71
CA GLY A 63 -8.12 -0.62 -0.28
C GLY A 63 -7.07 -0.59 -1.39
N ALA A 64 -7.00 -1.63 -2.21
CA ALA A 64 -6.13 -1.66 -3.39
C ALA A 64 -6.52 -0.60 -4.44
N ALA A 65 -7.82 -0.47 -4.71
CA ALA A 65 -8.34 0.54 -5.64
C ALA A 65 -8.08 1.96 -5.11
N GLU A 66 -8.36 2.22 -3.83
CA GLU A 66 -8.11 3.51 -3.21
C GLU A 66 -6.61 3.86 -3.21
N ALA A 67 -5.73 2.89 -2.94
CA ALA A 67 -4.28 3.11 -2.98
C ALA A 67 -3.79 3.46 -4.40
N PHE A 68 -4.40 2.86 -5.41
CA PHE A 68 -4.14 3.20 -6.81
C PHE A 68 -4.60 4.63 -7.15
N GLU A 69 -5.85 4.96 -6.81
CA GLU A 69 -6.45 6.29 -7.07
C GLU A 69 -5.75 7.41 -6.30
N ALA A 70 -5.29 7.13 -5.07
CA ALA A 70 -4.48 8.05 -4.27
C ALA A 70 -3.06 8.26 -4.84
N GLY A 71 -2.68 7.55 -5.92
CA GLY A 71 -1.39 7.68 -6.58
C GLY A 71 -0.25 6.92 -5.89
N GLY A 72 -0.56 5.93 -5.04
CA GLY A 72 0.42 5.18 -4.24
C GLY A 72 1.49 4.44 -5.05
N LEU A 73 1.27 4.17 -6.33
CA LEU A 73 2.26 3.50 -7.18
C LEU A 73 3.57 4.30 -7.34
N ARG A 74 3.47 5.63 -7.48
CA ARG A 74 4.65 6.49 -7.69
C ARG A 74 5.62 6.45 -6.49
N PRO A 75 5.18 6.74 -5.24
CA PRO A 75 6.08 6.70 -4.10
C PRO A 75 6.58 5.27 -3.79
N LEU A 76 5.76 4.24 -3.99
CA LEU A 76 6.21 2.85 -3.83
C LEU A 76 7.31 2.47 -4.84
N LEU A 77 7.20 2.90 -6.10
CA LEU A 77 8.24 2.69 -7.10
C LEU A 77 9.52 3.45 -6.75
N ALA A 78 9.39 4.69 -6.25
CA ALA A 78 10.53 5.46 -5.77
C ALA A 78 11.26 4.70 -4.66
N LEU A 79 10.55 4.24 -3.63
CA LEU A 79 11.11 3.45 -2.53
C LEU A 79 11.78 2.15 -2.99
N LEU A 80 11.23 1.48 -3.99
CA LEU A 80 11.84 0.29 -4.57
C LEU A 80 13.21 0.60 -5.21
N THR A 81 13.33 1.77 -5.83
CA THR A 81 14.55 2.18 -6.55
C THR A 81 15.60 2.84 -5.67
N THR A 82 15.19 3.74 -4.77
CA THR A 82 16.09 4.56 -3.97
C THR A 82 16.28 4.03 -2.57
N GLY A 83 15.41 3.14 -2.11
CA GLY A 83 15.38 2.78 -0.70
C GLY A 83 14.65 3.78 0.18
N CYS A 84 14.68 3.53 1.49
CA CYS A 84 14.17 4.47 2.47
C CYS A 84 15.05 5.74 2.59
N PRO A 85 14.44 6.91 2.85
CA PRO A 85 15.18 8.15 3.04
C PRO A 85 16.14 8.03 4.24
N GLY A 86 17.41 8.38 4.05
CA GLY A 86 18.44 8.29 5.09
C GLY A 86 19.39 7.09 5.02
N GLY A 87 19.20 6.17 4.06
CA GLY A 87 20.05 4.98 3.83
C GLY A 87 21.48 5.27 3.37
N ARG A 88 22.29 5.95 4.19
CA ARG A 88 23.69 6.30 3.89
C ARG A 88 24.69 5.77 4.92
N SER A 89 24.24 5.22 6.04
CA SER A 89 25.09 4.58 7.05
C SER A 89 25.02 3.06 6.95
N ILE A 90 26.09 2.36 7.38
CA ILE A 90 26.17 0.88 7.36
C ILE A 90 25.06 0.21 8.19
N GLY A 91 24.48 0.90 9.17
CA GLY A 91 23.31 0.44 9.95
C GLY A 91 21.97 0.54 9.22
N ASP A 92 21.87 1.33 8.14
CA ASP A 92 20.60 1.57 7.43
C ASP A 92 20.36 0.57 6.28
N VAL A 93 21.35 -0.28 5.96
CA VAL A 93 21.28 -1.24 4.84
C VAL A 93 20.21 -2.30 5.08
N GLU A 94 19.98 -2.68 6.33
CA GLU A 94 18.94 -3.62 6.71
C GLU A 94 17.54 -3.01 6.54
N THR A 95 17.36 -1.76 6.99
CA THR A 95 16.12 -1.00 6.81
C THR A 95 15.83 -0.76 5.34
N ASP A 96 16.86 -0.48 4.55
CA ASP A 96 16.77 -0.28 3.09
C ASP A 96 16.27 -1.55 2.36
N GLY A 97 16.76 -2.73 2.76
CA GLY A 97 16.25 -4.02 2.27
C GLY A 97 14.79 -4.27 2.64
N ILE A 98 14.41 -3.97 3.88
CA ILE A 98 13.02 -4.12 4.36
C ILE A 98 12.09 -3.16 3.62
N CYS A 99 12.48 -1.89 3.45
CA CYS A 99 11.69 -0.89 2.73
C CYS A 99 11.41 -1.31 1.30
N ARG A 100 12.45 -1.78 0.57
CA ARG A 100 12.27 -2.28 -0.80
C ARG A 100 11.36 -3.50 -0.86
N ASN A 101 11.46 -4.41 0.10
CA ASN A 101 10.60 -5.60 0.16
C ASN A 101 9.14 -5.20 0.40
N ASN A 102 8.88 -4.36 1.40
CA ASN A 102 7.54 -3.84 1.68
C ASN A 102 6.97 -3.08 0.49
N ALA A 103 7.79 -2.25 -0.17
CA ALA A 103 7.39 -1.54 -1.38
C ALA A 103 7.05 -2.48 -2.54
N ALA A 104 7.87 -3.52 -2.77
CA ALA A 104 7.61 -4.53 -3.79
C ALA A 104 6.30 -5.29 -3.51
N GLY A 105 6.09 -5.72 -2.27
CA GLY A 105 4.86 -6.40 -1.84
C GLY A 105 3.63 -5.52 -2.03
N ALA A 106 3.71 -4.25 -1.62
CA ALA A 106 2.64 -3.28 -1.80
C ALA A 106 2.34 -3.01 -3.28
N LEU A 107 3.36 -2.85 -4.13
CA LEU A 107 3.17 -2.68 -5.58
C LEU A 107 2.43 -3.86 -6.19
N ILE A 108 2.80 -5.09 -5.84
CA ILE A 108 2.13 -6.30 -6.34
C ILE A 108 0.68 -6.33 -5.88
N ALA A 109 0.42 -6.07 -4.59
CA ALA A 109 -0.91 -6.10 -4.02
C ALA A 109 -1.84 -5.04 -4.65
N VAL A 110 -1.37 -3.80 -4.79
CA VAL A 110 -2.13 -2.70 -5.41
C VAL A 110 -2.43 -3.01 -6.88
N CYS A 111 -1.43 -3.45 -7.65
CA CYS A 111 -1.62 -3.79 -9.06
C CYS A 111 -2.59 -4.97 -9.25
N ARG A 112 -2.48 -6.01 -8.43
CA ARG A 112 -3.33 -7.20 -8.52
C ARG A 112 -4.77 -6.91 -8.11
N GLY A 113 -4.99 -6.18 -7.03
CA GLY A 113 -6.34 -5.77 -6.60
C GLY A 113 -7.05 -4.91 -7.65
N ASN A 114 -6.31 -4.06 -8.37
CA ASN A 114 -6.85 -3.28 -9.48
C ASN A 114 -7.19 -4.14 -10.72
N ALA A 115 -6.35 -5.12 -11.07
CA ALA A 115 -6.62 -6.06 -12.16
C ALA A 115 -7.86 -6.94 -11.90
N GLU A 116 -8.04 -7.39 -10.65
CA GLU A 116 -9.24 -8.13 -10.24
C GLU A 116 -10.48 -7.23 -10.23
N HIS A 117 -10.33 -5.94 -9.90
CA HIS A 117 -11.42 -4.96 -9.88
C HIS A 117 -11.92 -4.63 -11.30
N SER A 118 -11.00 -4.33 -12.21
CA SER A 118 -11.31 -4.10 -13.62
C SER A 118 -11.97 -5.32 -14.28
N ALA A 119 -11.49 -6.54 -14.00
CA ALA A 119 -12.10 -7.77 -14.51
C ALA A 119 -13.50 -8.07 -13.92
N ALA A 120 -13.79 -7.61 -12.69
CA ALA A 120 -15.10 -7.72 -12.08
C ALA A 120 -16.09 -6.67 -12.63
N ALA A 121 -15.62 -5.44 -12.88
CA ALA A 121 -16.41 -4.38 -13.50
C ALA A 121 -16.83 -4.73 -14.94
N ASP A 122 -15.90 -5.28 -15.74
CA ASP A 122 -16.15 -5.67 -17.12
C ASP A 122 -17.20 -6.80 -17.25
N ARG A 123 -17.15 -7.80 -16.35
CA ARG A 123 -18.17 -8.87 -16.27
C ARG A 123 -19.57 -8.36 -15.91
N LYS A 124 -19.66 -7.27 -15.15
CA LYS A 124 -20.94 -6.63 -14.82
C LYS A 124 -21.47 -5.84 -16.03
N SER A 125 -20.58 -5.18 -16.78
CA SER A 125 -20.90 -4.43 -18.01
C SER A 125 -21.41 -5.34 -19.14
N THR A 126 -20.76 -6.49 -19.37
CA THR A 126 -21.17 -7.47 -20.40
C THR A 126 -22.49 -8.19 -20.09
N ARG A 127 -22.96 -8.18 -18.83
CA ARG A 127 -24.32 -8.63 -18.47
C ARG A 127 -25.41 -7.60 -18.72
N LEU A 128 -25.05 -6.34 -18.96
CA LEU A 128 -25.97 -5.21 -19.08
C LEU A 128 -26.23 -4.76 -20.53
N THR A 129 -25.57 -5.33 -21.54
CA THR A 129 -26.00 -5.17 -22.94
C THR A 129 -27.08 -6.20 -23.24
N PRO A 130 -28.36 -5.81 -23.40
CA PRO A 130 -29.38 -6.72 -23.86
C PRO A 130 -29.04 -7.09 -25.31
N VAL A 131 -29.12 -8.38 -25.60
CA VAL A 131 -29.34 -8.88 -26.96
C VAL A 131 -30.39 -8.00 -27.65
N THR A 132 -30.01 -7.40 -28.77
CA THR A 132 -30.94 -6.98 -29.83
C THR A 132 -30.59 -7.76 -31.08
#